data_AF-A0A957T665-F1
#
_entry.id   AF-A0A957T665-F1
#
_cell.length_a   1.000
_cell.length_b   1.000
_cell.length_c   1.000
_cell.angle_alpha   90.00
_cell.angle_beta   90.00
_cell.angle_gamma   90.00
#
_symmetry.space_group_name_H-M   'P 1'
#
loop_
_entity.id
_entity.type
_entity.pdbx_description
1 polymer ?
#
loop_
_entity_poly.entity_id
_entity_poly.type
_entity_poly.pdbx_seq_one_letter_code
_entity_poly.pdbx_strand_id
1 'polypeptide(L)'
;PNDEYGGKGVIIGWETPQDAWDAALQDALSNPSVVQERAVIAYEDFPTMDVEGKLVISQRLVDCDPFLFRGHSVTGCLTRLSSVTLLNVTAGGGSIVPVFVVEPK
;
A
#
# COMPACT_ATOMS: atom_id res chain seq x y z
N PRO A 1 12.32 -9.70 0.87
CA PRO A 1 12.00 -11.04 0.30
C PRO A 1 11.52 -10.90 -1.13
N ASN A 2 11.78 -11.90 -1.97
CA ASN A 2 11.39 -11.91 -3.39
C ASN A 2 10.25 -12.89 -3.72
N ASP A 3 9.82 -13.71 -2.77
CA ASP A 3 8.81 -14.77 -2.93
C ASP A 3 7.71 -14.78 -1.85
N GLU A 4 7.76 -13.84 -0.90
CA GLU A 4 6.75 -13.69 0.15
C GLU A 4 5.49 -12.96 -0.37
N TYR A 5 4.36 -13.21 0.29
CA TYR A 5 3.06 -12.65 -0.11
C TYR A 5 2.43 -11.79 0.99
N GLY A 6 1.52 -10.89 0.60
CA GLY A 6 0.77 -10.06 1.55
C GLY A 6 1.62 -9.10 2.36
N GLY A 7 2.74 -8.61 1.80
CA GLY A 7 3.64 -7.66 2.46
C GLY A 7 4.44 -8.22 3.64
N LYS A 8 4.43 -9.55 3.85
CA LYS A 8 5.27 -10.20 4.84
C LYS A 8 6.76 -9.97 4.53
N GLY A 9 7.51 -9.53 5.53
CA GLY A 9 8.94 -9.25 5.40
C GLY A 9 9.27 -7.98 4.59
N VAL A 10 8.28 -7.15 4.26
CA VAL A 10 8.52 -5.82 3.67
C VAL A 10 8.88 -4.84 4.78
N ILE A 11 9.95 -4.09 4.57
CA ILE A 11 10.45 -3.06 5.49
C ILE A 11 10.40 -1.72 4.76
N ILE A 12 9.81 -0.72 5.42
CA ILE A 12 9.71 0.65 4.89
C ILE A 12 10.90 1.45 5.40
N GLY A 13 11.93 1.63 4.58
CA GLY A 13 13.24 2.15 5.02
C GLY A 13 13.17 3.49 5.77
N TRP A 14 12.29 4.42 5.37
CA TRP A 14 12.15 5.73 6.03
C TRP A 14 11.31 5.73 7.31
N GLU A 15 10.61 4.64 7.61
CA GLU A 15 9.87 4.43 8.86
C GLU A 15 10.59 3.45 9.79
N THR A 16 11.72 2.91 9.34
CA THR A 16 12.49 1.90 10.05
C THR A 16 13.67 2.58 10.76
N PRO A 17 13.91 2.30 12.05
CA PRO A 17 15.12 2.73 12.74
C PRO A 17 16.40 2.32 11.99
N GLN A 18 17.43 3.17 12.02
CA GLN A 18 18.65 2.97 11.22
C GLN A 18 19.34 1.62 11.51
N ASP A 19 19.39 1.21 12.78
CA ASP A 19 19.99 -0.07 13.20
C ASP A 19 19.22 -1.28 12.65
N ALA A 20 17.89 -1.23 12.67
CA ALA A 20 17.03 -2.27 12.09
C ALA A 20 17.14 -2.30 10.55
N TRP A 21 17.28 -1.12 9.92
CA TRP A 21 17.50 -1.02 8.48
C TRP A 21 18.85 -1.63 8.06
N ASP A 22 19.93 -1.30 8.78
CA ASP A 22 21.27 -1.84 8.52
C ASP A 22 21.31 -3.36 8.71
N ALA A 23 20.64 -3.87 9.76
CA ALA A 23 20.50 -5.30 9.98
C ALA A 23 19.75 -6.00 8.83
N ALA A 24 18.68 -5.40 8.31
CA ALA A 24 17.94 -5.93 7.16
C ALA A 24 18.79 -5.94 5.88
N LEU A 25 19.63 -4.93 5.66
CA LEU A 25 20.56 -4.91 4.54
C LEU A 25 21.63 -6.01 4.66
N GLN A 26 22.14 -6.28 5.86
CA GLN A 26 23.07 -7.40 6.09
C GLN A 26 22.41 -8.76 5.83
N ASP A 27 21.17 -8.95 6.31
CA ASP A 27 20.40 -10.18 6.06
C ASP A 27 20.17 -10.41 4.55
N ALA A 28 19.86 -9.34 3.81
CA ALA A 28 19.63 -9.37 2.37
C ALA A 28 20.86 -9.80 1.54
N LEU A 29 22.08 -9.78 2.11
CA LEU A 29 23.28 -10.33 1.46
C LEU A 29 23.29 -11.86 1.44
N SER A 30 22.59 -12.49 2.38
CA SER A 30 22.55 -13.95 2.55
C SER A 30 21.22 -14.55 2.10
N ASN A 31 20.14 -13.76 2.13
CA ASN A 31 18.78 -14.21 1.80
C ASN A 31 18.22 -13.48 0.56
N PRO A 32 17.58 -14.20 -0.38
CA PRO A 32 16.96 -13.61 -1.57
C PRO A 32 16.05 -12.41 -1.25
N SER A 33 16.45 -11.24 -1.73
CA SER A 33 15.81 -9.97 -1.39
C SER A 33 15.81 -9.02 -2.58
N VAL A 34 14.84 -8.12 -2.59
CA VAL A 34 14.76 -7.00 -3.53
C VAL A 34 14.81 -5.72 -2.71
N VAL A 35 15.68 -4.80 -3.13
CA VAL A 35 15.70 -3.42 -2.63
C VAL A 35 15.16 -2.54 -3.76
N GLN A 36 14.24 -1.65 -3.42
CA GLN A 36 13.64 -0.72 -4.37
C GLN A 36 13.83 0.70 -3.85
N GLU A 37 14.08 1.64 -4.76
CA GLU A 37 14.01 3.05 -4.44
C GLU A 37 12.61 3.42 -3.92
N ARG A 38 12.55 4.38 -3.00
CA ARG A 38 11.29 4.91 -2.48
C ARG A 38 10.44 5.43 -3.64
N ALA A 39 9.30 4.79 -3.86
CA ALA A 39 8.28 5.32 -4.75
C ALA A 39 7.57 6.51 -4.09
N VAL A 40 7.21 7.50 -4.90
CA VAL A 40 6.23 8.51 -4.47
C VAL A 40 4.87 7.82 -4.49
N ILE A 41 4.24 7.74 -3.33
CA ILE A 41 2.94 7.13 -3.14
C ILE A 41 1.88 8.22 -2.91
N ALA A 42 0.67 7.98 -3.42
CA ALA A 42 -0.39 8.99 -3.39
C ALA A 42 -1.14 8.97 -2.07
N TYR A 43 -1.20 10.12 -1.39
CA TYR A 43 -2.07 10.35 -0.25
C TYR A 43 -3.14 11.36 -0.65
N GLU A 44 -4.39 11.00 -0.42
CA GLU A 44 -5.54 11.84 -0.75
C GLU A 44 -6.49 11.89 0.44
N ASP A 45 -7.27 12.97 0.54
CA ASP A 45 -8.26 13.12 1.59
C ASP A 45 -9.49 12.25 1.32
N PHE A 46 -9.81 11.37 2.27
CA PHE A 46 -11.00 10.52 2.21
C PHE A 46 -11.88 10.66 3.45
N PRO A 47 -13.22 10.56 3.29
CA PRO A 47 -14.14 10.53 4.42
C PRO A 47 -14.10 9.17 5.13
N THR A 48 -14.04 9.19 6.46
CA THR A 48 -14.18 8.02 7.33
C THR A 48 -15.07 8.35 8.52
N MET A 49 -15.80 7.36 9.05
CA MET A 49 -16.47 7.49 10.34
C MET A 49 -15.49 7.08 11.44
N ASP A 50 -15.33 7.91 12.47
CA ASP A 50 -14.55 7.57 13.65
C ASP A 50 -15.33 6.64 14.61
N VAL A 51 -14.69 6.29 15.73
CA VAL A 51 -15.27 5.40 16.75
C VAL A 51 -16.49 5.99 17.47
N GLU A 52 -16.68 7.31 17.39
CA GLU A 52 -17.84 8.02 17.96
C GLU A 52 -18.93 8.27 16.91
N GLY A 53 -18.73 7.81 15.66
CA GLY A 53 -19.67 7.97 14.56
C GLY A 53 -19.62 9.34 13.88
N LYS A 54 -18.57 10.12 14.11
CA LYS A 54 -18.37 11.42 13.46
C LYS A 54 -17.63 11.25 12.13
N LEU A 55 -18.07 12.01 11.14
CA LEU A 55 -17.37 12.13 9.86
C LEU A 55 -16.05 12.87 10.04
N VAL A 56 -14.96 12.23 9.64
CA VAL A 56 -13.60 12.79 9.63
C VAL A 56 -13.04 12.65 8.22
N ILE A 57 -12.56 13.78 7.68
CA ILE A 57 -11.77 13.80 6.45
C ILE A 57 -10.30 13.78 6.85
N SER A 58 -9.54 12.84 6.30
CA SER A 58 -8.10 12.73 6.58
C SER A 58 -7.37 12.01 5.47
N GLN A 59 -6.06 12.22 5.39
CA GLN A 59 -5.22 11.60 4.39
C GLN A 59 -5.22 10.08 4.51
N ARG A 60 -5.39 9.42 3.36
CA ARG A 60 -5.27 7.98 3.19
C ARG A 60 -4.33 7.72 2.02
N LEU A 61 -3.46 6.74 2.21
CA LEU A 61 -2.68 6.18 1.13
C LEU A 61 -3.64 5.48 0.16
N VAL A 62 -3.54 5.81 -1.12
CA VAL A 62 -4.37 5.26 -2.20
C VAL A 62 -3.55 4.30 -3.03
N ASP A 63 -4.04 3.07 -3.15
CA ASP A 63 -3.43 2.02 -3.97
C ASP A 63 -4.46 1.47 -4.95
N CYS A 64 -4.12 1.53 -6.23
CA CYS A 64 -4.98 1.18 -7.35
C CYS A 64 -4.37 0.01 -8.10
N ASP A 65 -5.02 -1.14 -8.01
CA ASP A 65 -4.61 -2.39 -8.66
C ASP A 65 -5.54 -2.69 -9.85
N PRO A 66 -5.23 -2.22 -11.07
CA PRO A 66 -6.01 -2.52 -12.26
C PRO A 66 -5.90 -4.01 -12.63
N PHE A 67 -7.03 -4.63 -12.99
CA PHE A 67 -7.03 -6.01 -13.49
C PHE A 67 -6.70 -6.05 -14.98
N LEU A 68 -5.60 -6.69 -15.34
CA LEU A 68 -5.18 -6.89 -16.73
C LEU A 68 -5.62 -8.24 -17.27
N PHE A 69 -6.48 -8.24 -18.29
CA PHE A 69 -6.95 -9.45 -18.96
C PHE A 69 -6.07 -9.76 -20.17
N ARG A 70 -5.47 -10.96 -20.15
CA ARG A 70 -4.61 -11.50 -21.22
C ARG A 70 -3.48 -10.55 -21.67
N GLY A 71 -3.02 -9.68 -20.76
CA GLY A 71 -1.94 -8.74 -21.04
C GLY A 71 -2.31 -7.51 -21.88
N HIS A 72 -3.57 -7.35 -22.31
CA HIS A 72 -3.92 -6.35 -23.33
C HIS A 72 -5.06 -5.39 -22.96
N SER A 73 -5.95 -5.77 -22.04
CA SER A 73 -7.10 -4.93 -21.66
C SER A 73 -7.22 -4.81 -20.15
N VAL A 74 -7.34 -3.59 -19.66
CA VAL A 74 -7.65 -3.32 -18.25
C VAL A 74 -9.17 -3.28 -18.09
N THR A 75 -9.71 -4.10 -17.18
CA THR A 75 -11.14 -4.11 -16.87
C THR A 75 -11.35 -4.09 -15.36
N GLY A 76 -11.77 -2.95 -14.84
CA GLY A 76 -11.94 -2.75 -13.40
C GLY A 76 -10.62 -2.51 -12.66
N CYS A 77 -10.74 -2.08 -11.41
CA CYS A 77 -9.62 -1.79 -10.54
C CYS A 77 -10.04 -2.10 -9.09
N LEU A 78 -9.20 -2.84 -8.38
CA LEU A 78 -9.30 -2.94 -6.94
C LEU A 78 -8.58 -1.73 -6.36
N THR A 79 -9.28 -0.90 -5.59
CA THR A 79 -8.62 0.19 -4.85
C THR A 79 -8.67 -0.08 -3.36
N ARG A 80 -7.52 0.16 -2.73
CA ARG A 80 -7.31 0.05 -1.29
C ARG A 80 -6.94 1.40 -0.73
N LEU A 81 -7.53 1.75 0.40
CA LEU A 81 -7.17 2.91 1.20
C LEU A 81 -6.53 2.45 2.50
N SER A 82 -5.47 3.13 2.97
CA SER A 82 -4.83 2.81 4.25
C SER A 82 -4.44 4.06 5.03
N SER A 83 -4.47 3.96 6.36
CA SER A 83 -3.90 4.95 7.28
C SER A 83 -2.41 4.75 7.55
N VAL A 84 -1.82 3.63 7.10
CA VAL A 84 -0.40 3.29 7.25
C VAL A 84 0.25 3.00 5.90
N THR A 85 1.57 3.14 5.83
CA THR A 85 2.34 3.02 4.59
C THR A 85 2.39 1.60 4.03
N LEU A 86 2.40 0.58 4.90
CA LEU A 86 2.35 -0.81 4.47
C LEU A 86 0.91 -1.26 4.21
N LEU A 87 0.51 -1.18 2.94
CA LEU A 87 -0.80 -1.63 2.44
C LEU A 87 -0.86 -3.15 2.28
N ASN A 88 -1.06 -3.88 3.37
CA ASN A 88 -1.47 -5.27 3.31
C ASN A 88 -2.69 -5.55 4.20
N VAL A 89 -3.42 -6.63 3.91
CA VAL A 89 -4.66 -7.00 4.61
C VAL A 89 -4.44 -7.29 6.10
N THR A 90 -3.22 -7.59 6.51
CA THR A 90 -2.85 -7.90 7.90
C THR A 90 -2.36 -6.70 8.70
N ALA A 91 -1.95 -5.61 8.05
CA ALA A 91 -1.38 -4.43 8.68
C ALA A 91 -2.44 -3.57 9.40
N GLY A 92 -3.73 -3.87 9.19
CA GLY A 92 -4.84 -3.09 9.73
C GLY A 92 -4.95 -1.72 9.05
N GLY A 93 -6.09 -1.05 9.23
CA GLY A 93 -6.34 0.29 8.65
C GLY A 93 -6.56 0.32 7.12
N GLY A 94 -6.25 -0.78 6.42
CA GLY A 94 -6.56 -1.00 5.01
C GLY A 94 -8.04 -1.33 4.79
N SER A 95 -8.70 -0.68 3.83
CA SER A 95 -10.05 -1.03 3.38
C SER A 95 -10.13 -1.07 1.86
N ILE A 96 -10.90 -2.02 1.33
CA ILE A 96 -11.25 -2.07 -0.10
C ILE A 96 -12.40 -1.09 -0.32
N VAL A 97 -12.25 -0.21 -1.30
CA VAL A 97 -13.26 0.78 -1.67
C VAL A 97 -13.71 0.59 -3.12
N PRO A 98 -14.97 0.89 -3.45
CA PRO A 98 -15.43 0.84 -4.82
C PRO A 98 -14.76 1.94 -5.65
N VAL A 99 -14.45 1.61 -6.92
CA VAL A 99 -13.89 2.54 -7.90
C VAL A 99 -14.94 2.83 -8.96
N PHE A 100 -15.15 4.10 -9.25
CA PHE A 100 -16.05 4.55 -10.31
C PHE A 100 -15.26 5.37 -11.33
N VAL A 101 -15.36 4.99 -12.60
CA VAL A 101 -14.88 5.83 -13.70
C VAL A 101 -15.99 6.83 -14.01
N VAL A 102 -15.67 8.12 -13.92
CA VAL A 102 -16.61 9.21 -14.20
C VAL A 102 -16.25 9.85 -15.54
N GLU A 103 -17.23 10.03 -16.41
CA GLU A 103 -17.05 10.79 -17.66
C GLU A 103 -17.19 12.29 -17.37
N PRO A 104 -16.37 13.15 -18.02
CA PRO A 104 -16.59 14.59 -17.97
C PRO A 104 -17.99 14.94 -18.46
N LYS A 105 -18.63 15.93 -17.82
CA LYS A 105 -19.93 16.45 -18.24
C LYS A 105 -19.83 17.26 -19.54
#